data_AF-A0A517FMY2-F1
#
_entry.id   AF-A0A517FMY2-F1
#
_cell.length_a   1.000
_cell.length_b   1.000
_cell.length_c   1.000
_cell.angle_alpha   90.00
_cell.angle_beta   90.00
_cell.angle_gamma   90.00
#
_symmetry.space_group_name_H-M   'P 1'
#
loop_
_entity.id
_entity.type
_entity.pdbx_description
1 polymer ?
#
loop_
_entity_poly.entity_id
_entity_poly.type
_entity_poly.pdbx_seq_one_letter_code
_entity_poly.pdbx_strand_id
1 'polypeptide(L)' 'SDSQLLKGINSYRASLKVPALSENKNAACLAEQLAKQFKGQQCTN' A
#
# COMPACT_ATOMS: atom_id res chain seq x y z
N SER A 1 -6.37 -8.00 4.03
CA SER A 1 -5.10 -8.53 3.48
C SER A 1 -4.55 -7.57 2.42
N ASP A 2 -3.25 -7.64 2.09
CA ASP A 2 -2.62 -6.76 1.09
C ASP A 2 -3.30 -6.83 -0.28
N SER A 3 -3.84 -8.00 -0.63
CA SER A 3 -4.67 -8.20 -1.83
C SER A 3 -5.95 -7.35 -1.84
N GLN A 4 -6.61 -7.15 -0.69
CA GLN A 4 -7.77 -6.28 -0.57
C GLN A 4 -7.39 -4.80 -0.65
N LEU A 5 -6.24 -4.42 -0.08
CA LEU A 5 -5.71 -3.07 -0.16
C LEU A 5 -5.36 -2.69 -1.61
N LEU A 6 -4.63 -3.55 -2.32
CA LEU A 6 -4.30 -3.36 -3.73
C LEU A 6 -5.56 -3.26 -4.59
N LYS A 7 -6.56 -4.10 -4.33
CA LYS A 7 -7.85 -4.03 -5.02
C LYS A 7 -8.54 -2.68 -4.82
N GLY A 8 -8.61 -2.18 -3.58
CA GLY A 8 -9.20 -0.87 -3.27
C GLY A 8 -8.47 0.28 -3.96
N ILE A 9 -7.13 0.29 -3.92
CA ILE A 9 -6.31 1.30 -4.62
C ILE A 9 -6.58 1.25 -6.13
N ASN A 10 -6.63 0.06 -6.71
CA ASN A 10 -6.90 -0.10 -8.14
C ASN A 10 -8.33 0.31 -8.52
N SER A 11 -9.32 0.11 -7.64
CA SER A 11 -10.66 0.67 -7.84
C SER A 11 -10.66 2.20 -7.89
N TYR A 12 -9.89 2.87 -7.02
CA TYR A 12 -9.72 4.33 -7.07
C TYR A 12 -8.95 4.78 -8.32
N ARG A 13 -7.88 4.08 -8.70
CA ARG A 13 -7.14 4.38 -9.94
C ARG A 13 -8.01 4.25 -11.19
N ALA A 14 -8.90 3.26 -11.20
CA ALA A 14 -9.87 3.08 -12.28
C ALA A 14 -10.87 4.25 -12.35
N SER A 15 -11.32 4.80 -11.20
CA SER A 15 -12.20 5.99 -11.21
C SER A 15 -11.50 7.22 -11.82
N LEU A 16 -10.17 7.29 -11.69
CA LEU A 16 -9.32 8.30 -12.31
C LEU A 16 -8.89 7.96 -13.75
N LYS A 17 -9.34 6.83 -14.31
CA LYS A 17 -8.98 6.34 -15.66
C LYS A 17 -7.46 6.17 -15.87
N VAL A 18 -6.70 5.84 -14.83
CA VAL A 18 -5.26 5.52 -14.92
C VAL A 18 -5.01 4.02 -14.77
N PRO A 19 -3.90 3.49 -15.31
CA PRO A 19 -3.62 2.04 -15.28
C PRO A 19 -3.56 1.45 -13.87
N ALA A 20 -3.95 0.20 -13.71
CA ALA A 20 -3.83 -0.53 -12.45
C ALA A 20 -2.37 -0.74 -12.04
N LEU A 21 -2.12 -0.80 -10.73
CA LEU A 21 -0.86 -1.25 -10.16
C LEU A 21 -0.80 -2.78 -10.13
N SER A 22 0.41 -3.32 -10.30
CA SER A 22 0.72 -4.74 -10.13
C SER A 22 1.40 -5.00 -8.79
N GLU A 23 1.35 -6.25 -8.34
CA GLU A 23 2.10 -6.68 -7.16
C GLU A 23 3.61 -6.58 -7.40
N ASN A 24 4.33 -6.15 -6.36
CA ASN A 24 5.79 -6.11 -6.36
C ASN A 24 6.30 -6.60 -5.00
N LYS A 25 7.06 -7.69 -5.02
CA LYS A 25 7.58 -8.33 -3.79
C LYS A 25 8.54 -7.42 -3.01
N ASN A 26 9.31 -6.57 -3.70
CA ASN A 26 10.21 -5.62 -3.05
C ASN A 26 9.43 -4.50 -2.36
N ALA A 27 8.31 -4.05 -2.95
CA ALA A 27 7.44 -3.07 -2.33
C ALA A 27 6.77 -3.62 -1.05
N ALA A 28 6.32 -4.88 -1.08
CA ALA A 28 5.78 -5.54 0.11
C ALA A 28 6.83 -5.64 1.23
N CYS A 29 8.04 -6.11 0.90
CA CYS A 29 9.17 -6.19 1.84
C CYS A 29 9.50 -4.82 2.44
N LEU A 30 9.59 -3.77 1.61
CA LEU A 30 9.87 -2.41 2.07
C LEU A 30 8.76 -1.88 2.98
N ALA A 31 7.49 -2.11 2.65
CA ALA A 31 6.37 -1.70 3.47
C ALA A 31 6.40 -2.35 4.87
N GLU A 32 6.76 -3.63 4.96
CA GLU A 32 6.96 -4.31 6.25
C GLU A 32 8.12 -3.71 7.06
N GLN A 33 9.24 -3.39 6.40
CA GLN A 33 10.39 -2.77 7.07
C GLN A 33 10.04 -1.39 7.63
N LEU A 34 9.34 -0.57 6.85
CA LEU A 34 8.84 0.73 7.29
C LEU A 34 7.85 0.57 8.45
N ALA A 35 6.88 -0.34 8.34
CA ALA A 35 5.92 -0.59 9.41
C ALA A 35 6.60 -1.00 10.73
N LYS A 36 7.69 -1.77 10.67
CA LYS A 36 8.51 -2.11 11.84
C LYS A 36 9.24 -0.89 12.41
N GLN A 37 9.81 -0.03 11.56
CA GLN A 37 10.52 1.17 11.99
C GLN A 37 9.61 2.19 12.69
N PHE A 38 8.39 2.37 12.17
CA PHE A 38 7.41 3.30 12.72
C PHE A 38 6.53 2.71 13.84
N LYS A 39 6.76 1.44 14.21
CA LYS A 39 5.97 0.77 15.23
C LYS A 39 6.14 1.49 16.58
N GLY A 40 5.04 1.99 17.13
CA GLY A 40 5.02 2.69 18.41
C GLY A 40 5.30 4.20 18.32
N GLN A 41 5.60 4.72 17.12
CA GLN A 41 5.62 6.15 16.91
C GLN A 41 4.18 6.69 17.01
N GLN A 42 4.00 7.74 17.81
CA GLN A 42 2.71 8.40 17.93
C GLN A 42 2.40 9.15 16.64
N CYS A 43 1.26 8.86 16.04
CA CYS A 43 0.78 9.62 14.88
C CYS A 43 0.38 11.02 15.34
N THR A 44 0.86 12.04 14.64
CA THR A 44 0.44 13.43 14.82
C THR A 44 -0.21 13.88 13.52
N ASN A 45 -1.42 14.43 13.61
CA ASN A 45 -2.21 14.91 12.48
C ASN A 45 -2.09 16.43 12.36
#